data_AF-A0A4R0J0P2-F1
#
_entry.id   AF-A0A4R0J0P2-F1
#
_cell.length_a   1.000
_cell.length_b   1.000
_cell.length_c   1.000
_cell.angle_alpha   90.00
_cell.angle_beta   90.00
_cell.angle_gamma   90.00
#
_symmetry.space_group_name_H-M   'P 1'
#
loop_
_entity.id
_entity.type
_entity.pdbx_description
1 polymer ?
#
loop_
_entity_poly.entity_id
_entity_poly.type
_entity_poly.pdbx_seq_one_letter_code
_entity_poly.pdbx_strand_id
1 'polypeptide(L)'
;MPPIRTARSRVVVPAVFLAIGALIAAPIAVQAAKDSPVAATTASAADSAVTDLPSVGRVETCVLDDRSSCTVLHGFGKKPTAITATASGPAMLSIDPSKTDDKSYRLRALRYDGQRYRAGTKLTYTAHYDFVEAPAQPTTPTPTTTSTPTKPPTSTPTTTTTPTKPPTSTPTTTAPTTTPSTTTPTSSPAGTCTKPSFLTTSTNNQGDGRNFGAYYVHNNMWNNDNGTYTLGACNYNSWYVEVTQPLPGDKGVQAYPNVHKDYDDVALSKIQSAKFAAATPASCDGCIYNVAFDAWIGDGLNNELMIWTENKGQVPAGRKVGTVNFGGFTYDVWHENGYTAYVSQVTQKSGTMPLASFFSDMVNRGWAPKATTWQVDYGIEVVSTGNAKKRFDFTDFSIQEN
;
A
#
# COMPACT_ATOMS: atom_id res chain seq x y z
N MET A 1 64.90 12.49 50.86
CA MET A 1 66.01 12.79 49.93
C MET A 1 65.56 12.44 48.51
N PRO A 2 65.86 13.29 47.51
CA PRO A 2 65.24 13.33 46.17
C PRO A 2 65.96 12.32 45.23
N PRO A 3 65.74 12.22 43.88
CA PRO A 3 65.06 13.18 43.01
C PRO A 3 64.23 12.66 41.80
N ILE A 4 63.47 13.61 41.25
CA ILE A 4 62.99 13.73 39.87
C ILE A 4 64.17 13.96 38.92
N ARG A 5 64.18 13.34 37.72
CA ARG A 5 64.87 13.87 36.51
C ARG A 5 64.20 13.45 35.19
N THR A 6 63.56 14.45 34.59
CA THR A 6 63.69 14.97 33.21
C THR A 6 63.81 14.06 31.96
N ALA A 7 62.98 14.45 30.99
CA ALA A 7 62.94 14.06 29.59
C ALA A 7 64.21 14.37 28.78
N ARG A 8 64.37 13.64 27.65
CA ARG A 8 65.12 14.10 26.47
C ARG A 8 64.29 13.96 25.21
N SER A 9 64.13 15.09 24.54
CA SER A 9 63.58 15.32 23.22
C SER A 9 64.54 14.86 22.12
N ARG A 10 63.99 14.40 20.99
CA ARG A 10 64.61 14.56 19.67
C ARG A 10 63.55 15.06 18.69
N VAL A 11 63.69 16.32 18.31
CA VAL A 11 63.05 16.98 17.18
C VAL A 11 63.90 16.71 15.94
N VAL A 12 63.28 16.27 14.85
CA VAL A 12 63.77 16.43 13.47
C VAL A 12 62.59 16.85 12.61
N VAL A 13 62.69 18.04 12.03
CA VAL A 13 61.81 18.69 11.03
C VAL A 13 62.76 19.61 10.22
N PRO A 14 62.55 19.99 8.94
CA PRO A 14 61.55 19.62 7.91
C PRO A 14 62.17 19.27 6.54
N ALA A 15 61.35 18.79 5.60
CA ALA A 15 61.43 19.24 4.20
C ALA A 15 60.03 19.23 3.58
N VAL A 16 59.56 20.42 3.25
CA VAL A 16 58.31 20.71 2.55
C VAL A 16 58.57 20.56 1.05
N PHE A 17 57.76 19.76 0.35
CA PHE A 17 57.43 20.02 -1.04
C PHE A 17 55.91 19.93 -1.21
N LEU A 18 55.37 21.02 -1.75
CA LEU A 18 54.00 21.21 -2.18
C LEU A 18 53.60 20.18 -3.25
N ALA A 19 52.46 19.55 -3.06
CA ALA A 19 51.60 19.11 -4.16
C ALA A 19 50.14 19.31 -3.75
N ILE A 20 49.51 20.32 -4.37
CA ILE A 20 48.07 20.51 -4.37
C ILE A 20 47.47 19.35 -5.17
N GLY A 21 46.73 18.46 -4.50
CA GLY A 21 46.02 17.34 -5.10
C GLY A 21 44.59 17.32 -4.59
N ALA A 22 43.65 17.49 -5.51
CA ALA A 22 42.23 17.68 -5.26
C ALA A 22 41.56 16.51 -4.52
N LEU A 23 40.52 16.86 -3.74
CA LEU A 23 39.44 15.98 -3.32
C LEU A 23 38.96 15.11 -4.50
N ILE A 24 39.01 13.79 -4.35
CA ILE A 24 37.92 12.92 -4.80
C ILE A 24 37.71 11.88 -3.69
N ALA A 25 36.67 12.10 -2.88
CA ALA A 25 36.12 11.06 -2.04
C ALA A 25 35.54 9.99 -2.97
N ALA A 26 36.24 8.84 -3.08
CA ALA A 26 35.71 7.68 -3.77
C ALA A 26 34.55 7.11 -2.93
N PRO A 27 33.30 7.05 -3.44
CA PRO A 27 32.26 6.30 -2.77
C PRO A 27 32.63 4.82 -2.84
N ILE A 28 32.65 4.17 -1.68
CA ILE A 28 32.67 2.71 -1.57
C ILE A 28 31.34 2.24 -2.18
N ALA A 29 31.38 1.86 -3.46
CA ALA A 29 30.30 1.15 -4.11
C ALA A 29 30.27 -0.27 -3.55
N VAL A 30 29.34 -0.55 -2.64
CA VAL A 30 28.95 -1.93 -2.35
C VAL A 30 28.05 -2.37 -3.51
N GLN A 31 28.70 -2.78 -4.59
CA GLN A 31 28.07 -3.42 -5.74
C GLN A 31 27.64 -4.83 -5.32
N ALA A 32 26.35 -5.04 -5.07
CA ALA A 32 25.77 -6.38 -5.18
C ALA A 32 25.39 -6.59 -6.65
N ALA A 33 26.05 -7.53 -7.31
CA ALA A 33 25.90 -7.85 -8.71
C ALA A 33 24.42 -8.11 -9.07
N LYS A 34 23.85 -7.26 -9.95
CA LYS A 34 22.58 -7.48 -10.65
C LYS A 34 22.83 -7.77 -12.15
N ASP A 35 23.90 -8.50 -12.47
CA ASP A 35 24.21 -8.93 -13.84
C ASP A 35 23.59 -10.30 -14.15
N SER A 36 22.27 -10.39 -14.07
CA SER A 36 21.55 -11.56 -14.60
C SER A 36 20.21 -11.12 -15.19
N PRO A 37 19.98 -11.29 -16.50
CA PRO A 37 18.67 -11.03 -17.09
C PRO A 37 17.66 -12.02 -16.50
N VAL A 38 16.46 -11.53 -16.20
CA VAL A 38 15.31 -12.38 -15.88
C VAL A 38 15.02 -13.21 -17.13
N ALA A 39 15.43 -14.48 -17.11
CA ALA A 39 15.17 -15.41 -18.20
C ALA A 39 13.66 -15.67 -18.29
N ALA A 40 13.08 -15.34 -19.44
CA ALA A 40 11.76 -15.79 -19.82
C ALA A 40 11.71 -17.32 -19.71
N THR A 41 10.79 -17.85 -18.92
CA THR A 41 10.47 -19.28 -18.89
C THR A 41 10.17 -19.74 -20.31
N THR A 42 10.91 -20.77 -20.75
CA THR A 42 10.85 -21.35 -22.10
C THR A 42 9.43 -21.75 -22.47
N ALA A 43 8.74 -20.89 -23.22
CA ALA A 43 7.66 -21.28 -24.09
C ALA A 43 8.27 -21.80 -25.40
N SER A 44 7.81 -22.96 -25.83
CA SER A 44 8.13 -23.57 -27.11
C SER A 44 7.96 -22.60 -28.28
N ALA A 45 8.87 -22.68 -29.23
CA ALA A 45 9.01 -21.84 -30.41
C ALA A 45 7.70 -21.52 -31.15
N ALA A 46 7.45 -20.22 -31.33
CA ALA A 46 6.93 -19.53 -32.52
C ALA A 46 6.12 -18.29 -32.09
N ASP A 47 6.76 -17.12 -32.01
CA ASP A 47 6.44 -15.94 -32.84
C ASP A 47 7.26 -14.73 -32.38
N SER A 48 7.89 -14.04 -33.33
CA SER A 48 8.60 -12.78 -33.10
C SER A 48 7.59 -11.65 -33.01
N ALA A 49 7.17 -11.31 -31.79
CA ALA A 49 6.56 -10.02 -31.49
C ALA A 49 7.21 -9.47 -30.21
N VAL A 50 7.71 -8.24 -30.28
CA VAL A 50 8.22 -7.51 -29.11
C VAL A 50 7.07 -7.37 -28.12
N THR A 51 7.04 -8.25 -27.12
CA THR A 51 6.13 -8.15 -25.98
C THR A 51 6.55 -6.95 -25.15
N ASP A 52 5.68 -5.94 -25.08
CA ASP A 52 5.82 -4.88 -24.09
C ASP A 52 5.92 -5.48 -22.69
N LEU A 53 6.90 -5.01 -21.91
CA LEU A 53 7.04 -5.41 -20.53
C LEU A 53 5.77 -4.97 -19.77
N PRO A 54 5.20 -5.82 -18.90
CA PRO A 54 4.12 -5.40 -18.03
C PRO A 54 4.63 -4.37 -17.01
N SER A 55 3.73 -3.54 -16.46
CA SER A 55 4.07 -2.70 -15.32
C SER A 55 4.43 -3.56 -14.10
N VAL A 56 5.46 -3.16 -13.34
CA VAL A 56 5.99 -3.94 -12.20
C VAL A 56 6.22 -3.02 -11.01
N GLY A 57 5.72 -3.41 -9.84
CA GLY A 57 6.08 -2.80 -8.55
C GLY A 57 7.22 -3.58 -7.86
N ARG A 58 8.20 -2.89 -7.28
CA ARG A 58 9.28 -3.53 -6.50
C ARG A 58 9.83 -2.60 -5.43
N VAL A 59 10.29 -3.19 -4.34
CA VAL A 59 10.99 -2.45 -3.29
C VAL A 59 12.44 -2.21 -3.73
N GLU A 60 12.85 -0.95 -3.63
CA GLU A 60 14.18 -0.49 -3.96
C GLU A 60 14.86 0.17 -2.77
N THR A 61 16.19 0.22 -2.84
CA THR A 61 17.03 0.83 -1.82
C THR A 61 17.99 1.80 -2.46
N CYS A 62 18.16 2.95 -1.82
CA CYS A 62 18.91 4.08 -2.32
C CYS A 62 19.78 4.67 -1.20
N VAL A 63 21.10 4.79 -1.42
CA VAL A 63 21.98 5.52 -0.51
C VAL A 63 22.16 6.93 -1.07
N LEU A 64 21.71 7.93 -0.31
CA LEU A 64 21.67 9.31 -0.75
C LEU A 64 23.06 9.97 -0.77
N ASP A 65 23.32 10.76 -1.80
CA ASP A 65 24.49 11.61 -1.94
C ASP A 65 24.33 12.96 -1.21
N ASP A 66 25.30 13.86 -1.37
CA ASP A 66 25.31 15.20 -0.79
C ASP A 66 24.16 16.11 -1.27
N ARG A 67 23.46 15.71 -2.32
CA ARG A 67 22.28 16.41 -2.86
C ARG A 67 20.97 15.78 -2.40
N SER A 68 21.01 14.79 -1.51
CA SER A 68 19.83 14.03 -1.07
C SER A 68 19.19 13.26 -2.23
N SER A 69 20.04 12.67 -3.08
CA SER A 69 19.64 11.92 -4.27
C SER A 69 20.47 10.65 -4.45
N CYS A 70 20.03 9.73 -5.30
CA CYS A 70 20.84 8.59 -5.72
C CYS A 70 20.45 8.14 -7.13
N THR A 71 21.32 7.35 -7.76
CA THR A 71 21.03 6.65 -9.01
C THR A 71 20.74 5.19 -8.70
N VAL A 72 19.60 4.67 -9.17
CA VAL A 72 19.15 3.30 -8.91
C VAL A 72 19.08 2.51 -10.21
N LEU A 73 19.73 1.34 -10.22
CA LEU A 73 19.73 0.41 -11.35
C LEU A 73 18.49 -0.48 -11.32
N HIS A 74 17.78 -0.56 -12.44
CA HIS A 74 16.52 -1.29 -12.54
C HIS A 74 16.56 -2.61 -13.32
N GLY A 75 17.60 -2.85 -14.13
CA GLY A 75 17.86 -4.17 -14.71
C GLY A 75 16.86 -4.65 -15.77
N PHE A 76 15.94 -3.81 -16.23
CA PHE A 76 14.91 -4.18 -17.21
C PHE A 76 15.40 -4.15 -18.67
N GLY A 77 16.51 -3.45 -18.97
CA GLY A 77 17.02 -3.31 -20.34
C GLY A 77 16.08 -2.54 -21.30
N LYS A 78 14.99 -1.96 -20.78
CA LYS A 78 14.05 -1.06 -21.46
C LYS A 78 13.85 0.16 -20.57
N LYS A 79 13.77 1.34 -21.17
CA LYS A 79 13.43 2.58 -20.45
C LYS A 79 11.94 2.57 -20.06
N PRO A 80 11.59 2.72 -18.77
CA PRO A 80 10.20 2.89 -18.34
C PRO A 80 9.59 4.18 -18.92
N THR A 81 8.31 4.14 -19.27
CA THR A 81 7.51 5.33 -19.67
C THR A 81 7.23 6.23 -18.47
N ALA A 82 7.01 5.65 -17.31
CA ALA A 82 6.93 6.34 -16.03
C ALA A 82 7.56 5.49 -14.91
N ILE A 83 8.01 6.18 -13.86
CA ILE A 83 8.39 5.54 -12.60
C ILE A 83 7.78 6.35 -11.48
N THR A 84 6.96 5.73 -10.64
CA THR A 84 6.49 6.33 -9.39
C THR A 84 7.25 5.71 -8.23
N ALA A 85 7.58 6.51 -7.21
CA ALA A 85 8.33 6.07 -6.04
C ALA A 85 7.64 6.54 -4.78
N THR A 86 7.35 5.59 -3.88
CA THR A 86 6.70 5.85 -2.60
C THR A 86 7.64 5.42 -1.48
N ALA A 87 8.04 6.36 -0.61
CA ALA A 87 8.96 6.06 0.47
C ALA A 87 8.31 5.12 1.49
N SER A 88 9.10 4.18 2.02
CA SER A 88 8.69 3.33 3.15
C SER A 88 8.77 4.06 4.51
N GLY A 89 8.93 5.39 4.51
CA GLY A 89 9.11 6.24 5.68
C GLY A 89 8.87 7.72 5.35
N PRO A 90 9.12 8.67 6.28
CA PRO A 90 8.69 10.07 6.11
C PRO A 90 9.59 10.86 5.13
N ALA A 91 9.52 10.51 3.86
CA ALA A 91 10.26 11.15 2.79
C ALA A 91 9.35 11.47 1.61
N MET A 92 9.45 12.71 1.13
CA MET A 92 8.94 13.10 -0.17
C MET A 92 9.92 12.62 -1.23
N LEU A 93 9.47 11.77 -2.14
CA LEU A 93 10.27 11.25 -3.24
C LEU A 93 9.91 11.93 -4.55
N SER A 94 10.91 12.14 -5.38
CA SER A 94 10.73 12.57 -6.76
C SER A 94 11.73 11.85 -7.66
N ILE A 95 11.27 11.39 -8.81
CA ILE A 95 12.14 10.84 -9.87
C ILE A 95 12.32 11.92 -10.94
N ASP A 96 13.56 12.11 -11.38
CA ASP A 96 13.86 13.03 -12.49
C ASP A 96 13.73 12.29 -13.83
N PRO A 97 12.70 12.60 -14.65
CA PRO A 97 12.49 11.91 -15.93
C PRO A 97 13.62 12.17 -16.92
N SER A 98 14.33 13.29 -16.81
CA SER A 98 15.48 13.63 -17.66
C SER A 98 16.72 12.79 -17.33
N LYS A 99 16.73 12.13 -16.17
CA LYS A 99 17.79 11.26 -15.66
C LYS A 99 17.33 9.81 -15.55
N THR A 100 16.38 9.41 -16.38
CA THR A 100 15.87 8.04 -16.51
C THR A 100 16.22 7.48 -17.89
N ASP A 101 16.89 6.34 -17.93
CA ASP A 101 17.30 5.62 -19.13
C ASP A 101 16.86 4.15 -19.08
N ASP A 102 17.43 3.29 -19.93
CA ASP A 102 17.13 1.86 -20.04
C ASP A 102 17.75 1.00 -18.93
N LYS A 103 18.59 1.59 -18.08
CA LYS A 103 19.33 0.89 -17.03
C LYS A 103 19.07 1.47 -15.64
N SER A 104 18.84 2.77 -15.55
CA SER A 104 18.85 3.53 -14.31
C SER A 104 17.87 4.69 -14.29
N TYR A 105 17.56 5.16 -13.09
CA TYR A 105 16.87 6.42 -12.85
C TYR A 105 17.47 7.13 -11.65
N ARG A 106 17.26 8.45 -11.57
CA ARG A 106 17.69 9.26 -10.43
C ARG A 106 16.52 9.58 -9.52
N LEU A 107 16.63 9.13 -8.27
CA LEU A 107 15.72 9.42 -7.18
C LEU A 107 16.24 10.59 -6.36
N ARG A 108 15.35 11.48 -5.93
CA ARG A 108 15.61 12.49 -4.90
C ARG A 108 14.64 12.28 -3.75
N ALA A 109 15.15 12.43 -2.54
CA ALA A 109 14.38 12.33 -1.31
C ALA A 109 14.52 13.61 -0.50
N LEU A 110 13.42 14.13 0.02
CA LEU A 110 13.40 15.23 0.98
C LEU A 110 12.61 14.82 2.20
N ARG A 111 12.92 15.41 3.35
CA ARG A 111 12.06 15.32 4.54
C ARG A 111 10.79 16.13 4.29
N TYR A 112 9.70 15.85 5.01
CA TYR A 112 8.44 16.59 4.87
C TYR A 112 8.56 18.10 5.19
N ASP A 113 9.58 18.50 5.95
CA ASP A 113 9.93 19.91 6.19
C ASP A 113 10.71 20.55 5.02
N GLY A 114 10.88 19.84 3.90
CA GLY A 114 11.62 20.26 2.72
C GLY A 114 13.14 20.15 2.85
N GLN A 115 13.66 19.74 4.01
CA GLN A 115 15.10 19.65 4.24
C GLN A 115 15.72 18.42 3.57
N ARG A 116 17.00 18.55 3.23
CA ARG A 116 17.80 17.47 2.65
C ARG A 116 18.18 16.44 3.71
N TYR A 117 18.19 15.17 3.33
CA TYR A 117 18.82 14.12 4.11
C TYR A 117 20.35 14.27 4.05
N ARG A 118 21.03 13.72 5.07
CA ARG A 118 22.50 13.68 5.10
C ARG A 118 23.00 12.67 4.05
N ALA A 119 24.14 12.95 3.44
CA ALA A 119 24.83 11.99 2.59
C ALA A 119 25.07 10.67 3.37
N GLY A 120 24.93 9.53 2.70
CA GLY A 120 25.00 8.20 3.30
C GLY A 120 23.69 7.72 3.94
N THR A 121 22.63 8.54 3.96
CA THR A 121 21.31 8.10 4.43
C THR A 121 20.78 7.02 3.47
N LYS A 122 20.44 5.85 4.02
CA LYS A 122 19.81 4.76 3.29
C LYS A 122 18.29 4.93 3.31
N LEU A 123 17.69 4.99 2.13
CA LEU A 123 16.26 5.09 1.90
C LEU A 123 15.74 3.79 1.28
N THR A 124 14.63 3.28 1.81
CA THR A 124 13.84 2.20 1.19
C THR A 124 12.54 2.79 0.65
N TYR A 125 12.14 2.36 -0.54
CA TYR A 125 10.94 2.87 -1.21
C TYR A 125 10.40 1.84 -2.19
N THR A 126 9.10 1.86 -2.45
CA THR A 126 8.48 1.07 -3.50
C THR A 126 8.51 1.86 -4.79
N ALA A 127 9.07 1.28 -5.85
CA ALA A 127 9.07 1.84 -7.19
C ALA A 127 8.13 1.05 -8.10
N HIS A 128 7.17 1.72 -8.73
CA HIS A 128 6.36 1.16 -9.81
C HIS A 128 6.93 1.61 -11.14
N TYR A 129 7.15 0.66 -12.04
CA TYR A 129 7.70 0.86 -13.37
C TYR A 129 6.61 0.62 -14.39
N ASP A 130 6.29 1.64 -15.18
CA ASP A 130 5.38 1.52 -16.31
C ASP A 130 6.16 1.40 -17.60
N PHE A 131 5.76 0.48 -18.46
CA PHE A 131 6.40 0.23 -19.77
C PHE A 131 5.43 0.33 -20.94
N VAL A 132 4.14 0.49 -20.62
CA VAL A 132 3.06 0.78 -21.55
C VAL A 132 2.81 2.28 -21.48
N GLU A 133 2.62 2.95 -22.62
CA GLU A 133 2.18 4.34 -22.60
C GLU A 133 0.78 4.40 -21.99
N ALA A 134 0.60 5.29 -21.00
CA ALA A 134 -0.73 5.60 -20.49
C ALA A 134 -1.63 5.98 -21.69
N PRO A 135 -2.90 5.51 -21.75
CA PRO A 135 -3.81 5.90 -22.81
C PRO A 135 -3.83 7.43 -22.91
N ALA A 136 -3.62 7.97 -24.11
CA ALA A 136 -3.59 9.40 -24.34
C ALA A 136 -4.82 10.05 -23.68
N GLN A 137 -4.57 10.93 -22.71
CA GLN A 137 -5.62 11.67 -22.02
C GLN A 137 -6.50 12.36 -23.07
N PRO A 138 -7.84 12.26 -22.99
CA PRO A 138 -8.72 13.02 -23.88
C PRO A 138 -8.36 14.50 -23.75
N THR A 139 -8.00 15.13 -24.87
CA THR A 139 -7.70 16.56 -24.89
C THR A 139 -8.93 17.30 -24.39
N THR A 140 -8.78 18.03 -23.29
CA THR A 140 -9.83 18.91 -22.77
C THR A 140 -10.16 19.92 -23.87
N PRO A 141 -11.40 20.01 -24.37
CA PRO A 141 -11.75 21.00 -25.37
C PRO A 141 -11.54 22.40 -24.80
N THR A 142 -10.78 23.21 -25.51
CA THR A 142 -10.56 24.63 -25.22
C THR A 142 -11.91 25.33 -24.97
N PRO A 143 -12.10 26.04 -23.84
CA PRO A 143 -13.35 26.73 -23.56
C PRO A 143 -13.57 27.81 -24.61
N THR A 144 -14.58 27.61 -25.45
CA THR A 144 -15.05 28.65 -26.37
C THR A 144 -15.83 29.67 -25.56
N THR A 145 -15.40 30.93 -25.59
CA THR A 145 -16.08 32.06 -24.95
C THR A 145 -17.47 32.24 -25.57
N THR A 146 -18.48 31.67 -24.93
CA THR A 146 -19.88 31.88 -25.31
C THR A 146 -20.34 33.19 -24.69
N SER A 147 -20.65 34.16 -25.55
CA SER A 147 -21.23 35.44 -25.19
C SER A 147 -22.61 35.25 -24.54
N THR A 148 -22.80 35.92 -23.42
CA THR A 148 -24.06 36.05 -22.70
C THR A 148 -25.20 36.51 -23.63
N PRO A 149 -26.33 35.78 -23.75
CA PRO A 149 -27.48 36.29 -24.48
C PRO A 149 -28.23 37.29 -23.60
N THR A 150 -28.38 38.50 -24.14
CA THR A 150 -29.21 39.58 -23.60
C THR A 150 -30.68 39.14 -23.48
N LYS A 151 -31.25 39.36 -22.31
CA LYS A 151 -32.66 39.15 -21.95
C LYS A 151 -33.62 39.94 -22.87
N PRO A 152 -34.62 39.32 -23.52
CA PRO A 152 -35.74 40.04 -24.13
C PRO A 152 -36.82 40.40 -23.08
N PRO A 153 -37.60 41.46 -23.31
CA PRO A 153 -38.49 42.03 -22.30
C PRO A 153 -39.80 41.24 -22.14
N THR A 154 -40.33 41.39 -20.93
CA THR A 154 -41.62 40.94 -20.40
C THR A 154 -42.82 41.33 -21.26
N SER A 155 -43.74 40.40 -21.47
CA SER A 155 -45.15 40.69 -21.81
C SER A 155 -46.12 39.90 -20.91
N THR A 156 -47.12 40.63 -20.42
CA THR A 156 -48.17 40.29 -19.43
C THR A 156 -49.38 39.65 -20.15
N PRO A 157 -50.30 38.92 -19.47
CA PRO A 157 -50.97 37.74 -20.00
C PRO A 157 -52.32 38.04 -20.68
N THR A 158 -52.73 37.13 -21.56
CA THR A 158 -54.11 37.07 -22.08
C THR A 158 -54.70 35.69 -21.79
N THR A 159 -55.89 35.72 -21.22
CA THR A 159 -56.73 34.61 -20.75
C THR A 159 -57.44 33.85 -21.87
N THR A 160 -58.02 32.70 -21.48
CA THR A 160 -59.14 31.96 -22.12
C THR A 160 -58.73 31.04 -23.29
N THR A 161 -59.18 29.79 -23.47
CA THR A 161 -60.36 29.02 -23.04
C THR A 161 -60.05 27.50 -22.99
N THR A 162 -60.69 26.78 -22.06
CA THR A 162 -60.86 25.30 -22.05
C THR A 162 -61.81 24.85 -23.17
N PRO A 163 -61.62 23.65 -23.77
CA PRO A 163 -62.63 22.59 -23.63
C PRO A 163 -62.10 21.14 -23.55
N THR A 164 -62.54 20.42 -22.52
CA THR A 164 -63.24 19.11 -22.52
C THR A 164 -62.73 17.86 -23.31
N LYS A 165 -62.13 16.92 -22.55
CA LYS A 165 -62.38 15.43 -22.40
C LYS A 165 -62.15 14.44 -23.61
N PRO A 166 -62.18 13.09 -23.41
CA PRO A 166 -61.04 12.15 -23.54
C PRO A 166 -61.30 11.02 -24.60
N PRO A 167 -60.50 9.94 -24.75
CA PRO A 167 -60.53 8.79 -23.83
C PRO A 167 -59.20 8.00 -23.64
N THR A 168 -59.21 7.23 -22.56
CA THR A 168 -58.52 5.98 -22.23
C THR A 168 -57.84 5.22 -23.39
N SER A 169 -56.57 4.83 -23.18
CA SER A 169 -56.02 3.58 -23.70
C SER A 169 -55.06 2.93 -22.69
N THR A 170 -55.43 1.73 -22.27
CA THR A 170 -54.60 0.73 -21.60
C THR A 170 -53.55 0.21 -22.58
N PRO A 171 -52.35 -0.15 -22.10
CA PRO A 171 -51.86 -1.48 -22.43
C PRO A 171 -51.31 -2.24 -21.21
N THR A 172 -51.84 -3.46 -21.09
CA THR A 172 -51.37 -4.58 -20.29
C THR A 172 -50.12 -5.21 -20.96
N THR A 173 -49.38 -6.02 -20.19
CA THR A 173 -48.45 -7.11 -20.61
C THR A 173 -47.08 -6.66 -21.16
N THR A 174 -45.92 -7.17 -20.74
CA THR A 174 -45.51 -8.39 -20.00
C THR A 174 -44.12 -8.13 -19.42
N ALA A 175 -43.87 -8.41 -18.14
CA ALA A 175 -42.53 -8.42 -17.56
C ALA A 175 -41.85 -9.77 -17.89
N PRO A 176 -40.62 -9.81 -18.43
CA PRO A 176 -39.84 -11.03 -18.46
C PRO A 176 -39.26 -11.28 -17.06
N THR A 177 -39.68 -12.38 -16.44
CA THR A 177 -39.03 -12.97 -15.27
C THR A 177 -37.64 -13.46 -15.69
N THR A 178 -36.59 -12.72 -15.36
CA THR A 178 -35.22 -13.24 -15.40
C THR A 178 -34.85 -13.78 -14.03
N THR A 179 -34.90 -15.10 -13.93
CA THR A 179 -34.30 -15.87 -12.83
C THR A 179 -32.82 -15.49 -12.70
N PRO A 180 -32.33 -15.06 -11.53
CA PRO A 180 -30.90 -14.91 -11.30
C PRO A 180 -30.26 -16.29 -11.31
N SER A 181 -29.42 -16.57 -12.32
CA SER A 181 -28.53 -17.71 -12.31
C SER A 181 -27.60 -17.59 -11.12
N THR A 182 -27.86 -18.42 -10.11
CA THR A 182 -27.03 -18.56 -8.91
C THR A 182 -25.75 -19.27 -9.35
N THR A 183 -24.68 -18.50 -9.61
CA THR A 183 -23.33 -19.06 -9.70
C THR A 183 -22.93 -19.46 -8.29
N THR A 184 -23.00 -20.74 -7.97
CA THR A 184 -22.47 -21.30 -6.73
C THR A 184 -20.97 -21.00 -6.68
N PRO A 185 -20.47 -20.16 -5.76
CA PRO A 185 -19.04 -20.03 -5.58
C PRO A 185 -18.53 -21.32 -4.95
N THR A 186 -17.58 -21.97 -5.61
CA THR A 186 -16.83 -23.11 -5.09
C THR A 186 -16.27 -22.73 -3.72
N SER A 187 -16.88 -23.22 -2.64
CA SER A 187 -16.43 -22.99 -1.28
C SER A 187 -15.07 -23.69 -1.09
N SER A 188 -13.98 -22.94 -1.23
CA SER A 188 -12.68 -23.38 -0.75
C SER A 188 -12.79 -23.57 0.77
N PRO A 189 -12.36 -24.71 1.34
CA PRO A 189 -12.57 -24.96 2.76
C PRO A 189 -11.80 -23.94 3.58
N ALA A 190 -12.52 -23.15 4.36
CA ALA A 190 -12.01 -22.45 5.53
C ALA A 190 -11.38 -23.50 6.48
N GLY A 191 -10.16 -23.28 6.94
CA GLY A 191 -9.46 -24.28 7.74
C GLY A 191 -8.06 -23.86 8.19
N THR A 192 -7.57 -24.49 9.24
CA THR A 192 -6.22 -24.26 9.76
C THR A 192 -5.16 -24.82 8.82
N CYS A 193 -4.18 -24.01 8.44
CA CYS A 193 -3.09 -24.46 7.58
C CYS A 193 -2.08 -25.34 8.35
N THR A 194 -2.07 -26.63 8.02
CA THR A 194 -1.19 -27.63 8.66
C THR A 194 -0.02 -28.07 7.77
N LYS A 195 -0.15 -27.93 6.45
CA LYS A 195 0.88 -28.28 5.46
C LYS A 195 0.99 -27.18 4.41
N PRO A 196 1.71 -26.08 4.70
CA PRO A 196 1.78 -24.94 3.80
C PRO A 196 2.45 -25.34 2.48
N SER A 197 1.88 -24.88 1.36
CA SER A 197 2.49 -25.01 0.03
C SER A 197 3.49 -23.87 -0.24
N PHE A 198 3.39 -22.80 0.54
CA PHE A 198 4.30 -21.65 0.54
C PHE A 198 4.78 -21.37 1.96
N LEU A 199 6.10 -21.22 2.12
CA LEU A 199 6.74 -20.86 3.37
C LEU A 199 7.78 -19.78 3.09
N THR A 200 7.78 -18.72 3.88
CA THR A 200 8.79 -17.66 3.82
C THR A 200 9.15 -17.20 5.23
N THR A 201 10.37 -16.70 5.42
CA THR A 201 10.80 -16.07 6.67
C THR A 201 11.42 -14.73 6.37
N SER A 202 10.93 -13.68 7.03
CA SER A 202 11.41 -12.32 6.91
C SER A 202 12.10 -11.86 8.20
N THR A 203 13.27 -11.23 8.05
CA THR A 203 14.06 -10.67 9.15
C THR A 203 14.69 -9.31 8.82
N ASN A 204 14.46 -8.75 7.63
CA ASN A 204 15.29 -7.68 7.05
C ASN A 204 14.50 -6.59 6.30
N ASN A 205 13.29 -6.25 6.75
CA ASN A 205 12.42 -5.26 6.10
C ASN A 205 12.05 -5.62 4.67
N GLN A 206 11.98 -6.92 4.38
CA GLN A 206 11.59 -7.44 3.09
C GLN A 206 10.76 -8.70 3.29
N GLY A 207 9.56 -8.72 2.71
CA GLY A 207 8.63 -9.83 2.80
C GLY A 207 8.30 -10.40 1.44
N ASP A 208 8.46 -11.71 1.27
CA ASP A 208 7.95 -12.41 0.09
C ASP A 208 6.46 -12.73 0.26
N GLY A 209 5.80 -13.02 -0.87
CA GLY A 209 4.44 -13.51 -0.89
C GLY A 209 4.15 -14.42 -2.09
N ARG A 210 2.94 -14.96 -2.14
CA ARG A 210 2.50 -15.85 -3.22
C ARG A 210 1.05 -15.60 -3.61
N ASN A 211 0.80 -15.66 -4.91
CA ASN A 211 -0.54 -15.67 -5.49
C ASN A 211 -1.26 -17.01 -5.26
N PHE A 212 -2.53 -16.90 -4.88
CA PHE A 212 -3.51 -17.97 -4.74
C PHE A 212 -4.80 -17.54 -5.46
N GLY A 213 -4.84 -17.75 -6.78
CA GLY A 213 -5.90 -17.20 -7.62
C GLY A 213 -5.79 -15.68 -7.71
N ALA A 214 -6.88 -14.97 -7.40
CA ALA A 214 -6.93 -13.51 -7.42
C ALA A 214 -6.39 -12.84 -6.14
N TYR A 215 -5.91 -13.63 -5.18
CA TYR A 215 -5.42 -13.13 -3.90
C TYR A 215 -3.92 -13.34 -3.77
N TYR A 216 -3.23 -12.43 -3.09
CA TYR A 216 -1.83 -12.53 -2.74
C TYR A 216 -1.68 -12.61 -1.22
N VAL A 217 -0.96 -13.62 -0.73
CA VAL A 217 -0.61 -13.75 0.69
C VAL A 217 0.81 -13.25 0.88
N HIS A 218 0.99 -12.23 1.73
CA HIS A 218 2.22 -11.46 1.85
C HIS A 218 2.78 -11.48 3.26
N ASN A 219 4.06 -11.84 3.42
CA ASN A 219 4.78 -11.70 4.68
C ASN A 219 5.33 -10.28 4.86
N ASN A 220 4.45 -9.28 4.70
CA ASN A 220 4.82 -7.88 4.55
C ASN A 220 5.52 -7.33 5.81
N MET A 221 6.84 -7.15 5.73
CA MET A 221 7.65 -6.57 6.79
C MET A 221 8.36 -5.34 6.24
N TRP A 222 8.13 -4.18 6.86
CA TRP A 222 8.62 -2.91 6.35
C TRP A 222 9.39 -2.08 7.39
N ASN A 223 9.23 -2.35 8.69
CA ASN A 223 9.82 -1.56 9.77
C ASN A 223 10.33 -2.42 10.94
N ASN A 224 10.99 -3.52 10.63
CA ASN A 224 11.58 -4.47 11.57
C ASN A 224 12.72 -3.89 12.41
N ASP A 225 12.52 -3.92 13.71
CA ASP A 225 13.52 -3.77 14.76
C ASP A 225 13.77 -5.15 15.39
N ASN A 226 14.62 -5.95 14.74
CA ASN A 226 15.11 -7.25 15.23
C ASN A 226 14.04 -8.35 15.42
N GLY A 227 12.91 -8.29 14.72
CA GLY A 227 11.91 -9.34 14.67
C GLY A 227 12.17 -10.41 13.59
N THR A 228 11.45 -11.52 13.69
CA THR A 228 11.43 -12.64 12.74
C THR A 228 9.99 -13.08 12.50
N TYR A 229 9.59 -13.15 11.23
CA TYR A 229 8.22 -13.47 10.82
C TYR A 229 8.27 -14.63 9.82
N THR A 230 7.81 -15.80 10.23
CA THR A 230 7.72 -17.00 9.39
C THR A 230 6.27 -17.21 8.98
N LEU A 231 5.96 -16.97 7.70
CA LEU A 231 4.62 -17.13 7.15
C LEU A 231 4.51 -18.47 6.41
N GLY A 232 3.45 -19.22 6.71
CA GLY A 232 3.07 -20.43 5.99
C GLY A 232 1.67 -20.31 5.40
N ALA A 233 1.51 -20.52 4.09
CA ALA A 233 0.23 -20.46 3.41
C ALA A 233 -0.12 -21.78 2.72
N CYS A 234 -1.33 -22.26 2.98
CA CYS A 234 -1.94 -23.38 2.25
C CYS A 234 -2.80 -22.84 1.11
N ASN A 235 -3.53 -21.75 1.36
CA ASN A 235 -4.33 -20.99 0.40
C ASN A 235 -4.55 -19.55 0.92
N TYR A 236 -5.15 -18.66 0.13
CA TYR A 236 -5.47 -17.28 0.54
C TYR A 236 -6.36 -17.18 1.77
N ASN A 237 -7.29 -18.13 1.93
CA ASN A 237 -8.20 -18.24 3.06
C ASN A 237 -7.69 -19.21 4.15
N SER A 238 -6.43 -19.65 4.10
CA SER A 238 -5.86 -20.60 5.04
C SER A 238 -4.33 -20.43 5.12
N TRP A 239 -3.89 -19.56 6.03
CA TRP A 239 -2.47 -19.25 6.26
C TRP A 239 -2.20 -18.91 7.74
N TYR A 240 -0.93 -18.82 8.12
CA TYR A 240 -0.51 -18.41 9.44
C TYR A 240 0.79 -17.61 9.36
N VAL A 241 1.06 -16.85 10.42
CA VAL A 241 2.39 -16.26 10.65
C VAL A 241 2.86 -16.55 12.07
N GLU A 242 4.09 -17.02 12.18
CA GLU A 242 4.81 -17.14 13.45
C GLU A 242 5.74 -15.94 13.62
N VAL A 243 5.55 -15.18 14.69
CA VAL A 243 6.21 -13.91 14.94
C VAL A 243 7.03 -13.99 16.23
N THR A 244 8.27 -13.55 16.17
CA THR A 244 9.08 -13.19 17.35
C THR A 244 9.53 -11.76 17.14
N GLN A 245 9.03 -10.84 17.95
CA GLN A 245 9.23 -9.39 17.79
C GLN A 245 9.50 -8.78 19.16
N PRO A 246 10.70 -8.26 19.44
CA PRO A 246 10.95 -7.46 20.63
C PRO A 246 10.16 -6.16 20.58
N LEU A 247 10.00 -5.49 21.73
CA LEU A 247 9.36 -4.17 21.76
C LEU A 247 10.30 -3.14 21.11
N PRO A 248 9.94 -2.55 19.97
CA PRO A 248 10.78 -1.55 19.32
C PRO A 248 10.81 -0.27 20.16
N GLY A 249 11.90 0.49 20.04
CA GLY A 249 12.11 1.70 20.84
C GLY A 249 11.07 2.79 20.58
N ASP A 250 10.57 2.89 19.35
CA ASP A 250 9.53 3.84 18.93
C ASP A 250 8.10 3.33 19.21
N LYS A 251 7.95 2.05 19.59
CA LYS A 251 6.67 1.35 19.75
C LYS A 251 5.80 1.35 18.48
N GLY A 252 6.42 1.54 17.31
CA GLY A 252 5.75 1.54 16.02
C GLY A 252 5.44 0.14 15.50
N VAL A 253 4.49 0.05 14.58
CA VAL A 253 4.20 -1.19 13.84
C VAL A 253 5.43 -1.62 13.05
N GLN A 254 5.69 -2.93 13.03
CA GLN A 254 6.92 -3.51 12.47
C GLN A 254 6.64 -4.22 11.14
N ALA A 255 5.48 -4.84 11.03
CA ALA A 255 5.06 -5.64 9.89
C ALA A 255 3.53 -5.74 9.85
N TYR A 256 3.01 -5.99 8.64
CA TYR A 256 1.60 -6.29 8.37
C TYR A 256 1.44 -7.55 7.51
N PRO A 257 1.82 -8.77 7.98
CA PRO A 257 1.51 -9.98 7.24
C PRO A 257 0.00 -10.07 6.96
N ASN A 258 -0.36 -10.27 5.70
CA ASN A 258 -1.74 -10.14 5.25
C ASN A 258 -2.05 -11.04 4.05
N VAL A 259 -3.33 -11.14 3.74
CA VAL A 259 -3.84 -11.54 2.43
C VAL A 259 -4.57 -10.36 1.81
N HIS A 260 -4.39 -10.15 0.51
CA HIS A 260 -5.09 -9.09 -0.21
C HIS A 260 -5.49 -9.47 -1.62
N LYS A 261 -6.40 -8.67 -2.16
CA LYS A 261 -6.70 -8.60 -3.58
C LYS A 261 -6.37 -7.21 -4.08
N ASP A 262 -5.56 -7.15 -5.12
CA ASP A 262 -5.24 -5.91 -5.82
C ASP A 262 -6.34 -5.56 -6.82
N TYR A 263 -6.55 -4.26 -6.96
CA TYR A 263 -7.49 -3.62 -7.87
C TYR A 263 -6.78 -2.51 -8.63
N ASP A 264 -7.29 -2.19 -9.82
CA ASP A 264 -6.81 -1.08 -10.63
C ASP A 264 -7.90 0.01 -10.65
N ASP A 265 -7.88 0.87 -9.63
CA ASP A 265 -8.78 2.02 -9.49
C ASP A 265 -10.29 1.70 -9.58
N VAL A 266 -10.75 0.63 -8.94
CA VAL A 266 -12.16 0.20 -9.05
C VAL A 266 -13.06 0.98 -8.10
N ALA A 267 -14.31 1.26 -8.50
CA ALA A 267 -15.26 1.95 -7.64
C ALA A 267 -15.53 1.20 -6.32
N LEU A 268 -15.58 1.91 -5.19
CA LEU A 268 -15.88 1.32 -3.88
C LEU A 268 -17.23 0.59 -3.85
N SER A 269 -18.19 1.06 -4.65
CA SER A 269 -19.51 0.42 -4.79
C SER A 269 -19.44 -1.01 -5.33
N LYS A 270 -18.31 -1.42 -5.93
CA LYS A 270 -18.08 -2.80 -6.35
C LYS A 270 -17.89 -3.75 -5.17
N ILE A 271 -17.30 -3.26 -4.08
CA ILE A 271 -16.88 -4.09 -2.94
C ILE A 271 -17.99 -4.07 -1.88
N GLN A 272 -18.63 -5.22 -1.65
CA GLN A 272 -19.80 -5.31 -0.77
C GLN A 272 -19.41 -5.70 0.66
N SER A 273 -18.72 -6.83 0.79
CA SER A 273 -18.36 -7.39 2.09
C SER A 273 -17.15 -8.32 1.97
N ALA A 274 -16.61 -8.77 3.10
CA ALA A 274 -15.61 -9.82 3.11
C ALA A 274 -15.85 -10.80 4.26
N LYS A 275 -15.75 -12.11 3.99
CA LYS A 275 -15.60 -13.10 5.05
C LYS A 275 -14.22 -12.96 5.67
N PHE A 276 -14.13 -13.24 6.96
CA PHE A 276 -12.86 -13.30 7.66
C PHE A 276 -12.92 -14.27 8.83
N ALA A 277 -11.76 -14.86 9.17
CA ALA A 277 -11.55 -15.53 10.43
C ALA A 277 -10.07 -15.51 10.83
N ALA A 278 -9.78 -15.06 12.05
CA ALA A 278 -8.45 -15.03 12.64
C ALA A 278 -8.47 -15.60 14.07
N ALA A 279 -7.44 -16.38 14.39
CA ALA A 279 -7.14 -16.84 15.74
C ALA A 279 -5.80 -16.28 16.19
N THR A 280 -5.83 -15.58 17.32
CA THR A 280 -4.64 -14.97 17.95
C THR A 280 -4.23 -15.78 19.19
N PRO A 281 -2.99 -15.64 19.68
CA PRO A 281 -2.53 -16.36 20.86
C PRO A 281 -3.43 -16.12 22.07
N ALA A 282 -3.86 -17.20 22.75
CA ALA A 282 -4.74 -17.12 23.92
C ALA A 282 -4.14 -16.31 25.08
N SER A 283 -2.81 -16.31 25.22
CA SER A 283 -2.08 -15.56 26.23
C SER A 283 -0.78 -14.97 25.68
N CYS A 284 -0.62 -13.67 25.86
CA CYS A 284 0.59 -12.95 25.51
C CYS A 284 0.68 -11.63 26.26
N ASP A 285 1.41 -11.63 27.38
CA ASP A 285 1.52 -10.47 28.28
C ASP A 285 2.37 -9.34 27.68
N GLY A 286 3.30 -9.66 26.79
CA GLY A 286 4.11 -8.67 26.05
C GLY A 286 3.59 -8.35 24.65
N CYS A 287 2.40 -8.83 24.27
CA CYS A 287 1.88 -8.59 22.93
C CYS A 287 1.30 -7.19 22.79
N ILE A 288 1.68 -6.54 21.69
CA ILE A 288 1.08 -5.31 21.19
C ILE A 288 0.80 -5.53 19.70
N TYR A 289 -0.48 -5.62 19.31
CA TYR A 289 -0.89 -5.91 17.94
C TYR A 289 -2.34 -5.51 17.66
N ASN A 290 -2.73 -5.44 16.39
CA ASN A 290 -4.12 -5.39 15.94
C ASN A 290 -4.33 -6.38 14.79
N VAL A 291 -5.54 -6.95 14.69
CA VAL A 291 -5.98 -7.71 13.51
C VAL A 291 -6.98 -6.84 12.77
N ALA A 292 -6.69 -6.53 11.51
CA ALA A 292 -7.42 -5.52 10.78
C ALA A 292 -7.64 -5.88 9.32
N PHE A 293 -8.72 -5.31 8.76
CA PHE A 293 -8.75 -5.02 7.34
C PHE A 293 -7.95 -3.75 7.09
N ASP A 294 -7.30 -3.70 5.93
CA ASP A 294 -6.67 -2.50 5.39
C ASP A 294 -7.17 -2.32 3.95
N ALA A 295 -7.38 -1.10 3.51
CA ALA A 295 -7.83 -0.79 2.16
C ALA A 295 -7.32 0.59 1.74
N TRP A 296 -6.75 0.63 0.55
CA TRP A 296 -6.22 1.86 -0.03
C TRP A 296 -7.26 2.50 -0.94
N ILE A 297 -7.68 3.72 -0.58
CA ILE A 297 -8.82 4.43 -1.14
C ILE A 297 -8.36 5.64 -1.97
N GLY A 298 -9.03 5.89 -3.10
CA GLY A 298 -8.79 7.03 -3.96
C GLY A 298 -7.53 6.92 -4.81
N ASP A 299 -6.88 8.05 -5.08
CA ASP A 299 -5.71 8.11 -5.97
C ASP A 299 -4.39 7.86 -5.23
N GLY A 300 -3.58 6.94 -5.77
CA GLY A 300 -2.16 6.81 -5.43
C GLY A 300 -1.86 6.38 -4.00
N LEU A 301 -2.68 5.51 -3.40
CA LEU A 301 -2.50 4.97 -2.03
C LEU A 301 -2.36 6.08 -0.96
N ASN A 302 -3.02 7.23 -1.13
CA ASN A 302 -2.86 8.38 -0.23
C ASN A 302 -3.90 8.44 0.91
N ASN A 303 -4.83 7.49 0.94
CA ASN A 303 -5.88 7.44 1.93
C ASN A 303 -6.12 5.99 2.36
N GLU A 304 -5.74 5.70 3.59
CA GLU A 304 -5.82 4.36 4.17
C GLU A 304 -7.09 4.22 5.00
N LEU A 305 -7.79 3.12 4.80
CA LEU A 305 -8.89 2.68 5.65
C LEU A 305 -8.49 1.43 6.40
N MET A 306 -8.45 1.52 7.73
CA MET A 306 -8.33 0.35 8.59
C MET A 306 -9.64 0.01 9.30
N ILE A 307 -9.94 -1.29 9.43
CA ILE A 307 -11.05 -1.78 10.26
C ILE A 307 -10.52 -2.82 11.23
N TRP A 308 -10.30 -2.42 12.48
CA TRP A 308 -9.69 -3.27 13.50
C TRP A 308 -10.74 -4.20 14.10
N THR A 309 -10.61 -5.48 13.80
CA THR A 309 -11.44 -6.58 14.32
C THR A 309 -11.00 -7.02 15.72
N GLU A 310 -9.72 -6.86 16.02
CA GLU A 310 -9.14 -7.12 17.33
C GLU A 310 -8.02 -6.11 17.59
N ASN A 311 -7.93 -5.65 18.84
CA ASN A 311 -6.84 -4.78 19.27
C ASN A 311 -6.29 -5.26 20.62
N LYS A 312 -4.97 -5.40 20.70
CA LYS A 312 -4.22 -5.69 21.91
C LYS A 312 -3.21 -4.56 22.10
N GLY A 313 -3.61 -3.50 22.80
CA GLY A 313 -2.68 -2.46 23.28
C GLY A 313 -2.18 -1.47 22.22
N GLN A 314 -2.77 -1.42 21.02
CA GLN A 314 -2.51 -0.36 20.05
C GLN A 314 -3.54 0.77 20.14
N VAL A 315 -3.17 1.94 19.61
CA VAL A 315 -4.05 3.10 19.44
C VAL A 315 -3.90 3.56 17.99
N PRO A 316 -4.99 3.74 17.22
CA PRO A 316 -4.88 4.23 15.86
C PRO A 316 -4.25 5.62 15.81
N ALA A 317 -3.70 5.96 14.65
CA ALA A 317 -3.25 7.31 14.38
C ALA A 317 -4.44 8.31 14.39
N GLY A 318 -4.11 9.59 14.50
CA GLY A 318 -5.10 10.67 14.56
C GLY A 318 -5.86 10.79 15.88
N ARG A 319 -7.15 11.11 15.79
CA ARG A 319 -8.02 11.30 16.95
C ARG A 319 -9.35 10.59 16.78
N LYS A 320 -9.94 10.15 17.89
CA LYS A 320 -11.33 9.67 17.92
C LYS A 320 -12.28 10.82 17.58
N VAL A 321 -13.11 10.63 16.55
CA VAL A 321 -14.08 11.61 16.03
C VAL A 321 -15.54 11.18 16.20
N GLY A 322 -15.79 9.96 16.67
CA GLY A 322 -17.15 9.50 16.97
C GLY A 322 -17.27 7.98 17.03
N THR A 323 -18.48 7.48 16.80
CA THR A 323 -18.82 6.07 16.72
C THR A 323 -19.80 5.79 15.59
N VAL A 324 -19.78 4.59 15.03
CA VAL A 324 -20.74 4.10 14.03
C VAL A 324 -21.21 2.68 14.37
N ASN A 325 -22.35 2.26 13.81
CA ASN A 325 -22.91 0.92 13.99
C ASN A 325 -23.09 0.24 12.64
N PHE A 326 -22.26 -0.76 12.34
CA PHE A 326 -22.29 -1.51 11.09
C PHE A 326 -22.26 -3.02 11.38
N GLY A 327 -23.05 -3.80 10.63
CA GLY A 327 -23.05 -5.26 10.77
C GLY A 327 -23.41 -5.79 12.16
N GLY A 328 -24.11 -5.00 12.98
CA GLY A 328 -24.44 -5.35 14.37
C GLY A 328 -23.36 -5.04 15.40
N PHE A 329 -22.26 -4.39 15.00
CA PHE A 329 -21.16 -4.00 15.89
C PHE A 329 -20.98 -2.48 15.94
N THR A 330 -20.53 -1.99 17.10
CA THR A 330 -20.15 -0.58 17.30
C THR A 330 -18.65 -0.42 17.10
N TYR A 331 -18.28 0.60 16.33
CA TYR A 331 -16.88 0.96 16.05
C TYR A 331 -16.60 2.38 16.52
N ASP A 332 -15.47 2.57 17.18
CA ASP A 332 -14.88 3.88 17.40
C ASP A 332 -14.25 4.37 16.10
N VAL A 333 -14.61 5.58 15.65
CA VAL A 333 -14.07 6.18 14.43
C VAL A 333 -12.91 7.08 14.79
N TRP A 334 -11.73 6.79 14.23
CA TRP A 334 -10.52 7.57 14.32
C TRP A 334 -10.17 8.13 12.94
N HIS A 335 -9.72 9.38 12.91
CA HIS A 335 -9.42 10.04 11.64
C HIS A 335 -8.32 11.09 11.77
N GLU A 336 -7.46 11.12 10.76
CA GLU A 336 -6.60 12.24 10.39
C GLU A 336 -6.46 12.32 8.86
N ASN A 337 -5.73 13.31 8.35
CA ASN A 337 -5.62 13.48 6.91
C ASN A 337 -4.91 12.29 6.25
N GLY A 338 -5.61 11.57 5.39
CA GLY A 338 -5.09 10.39 4.69
C GLY A 338 -5.17 9.08 5.48
N TYR A 339 -5.75 9.05 6.68
CA TYR A 339 -5.93 7.83 7.47
C TYR A 339 -7.25 7.82 8.23
N THR A 340 -7.99 6.72 8.11
CA THR A 340 -9.22 6.49 8.87
C THR A 340 -9.21 5.08 9.46
N ALA A 341 -9.49 4.96 10.76
CA ALA A 341 -9.63 3.66 11.40
C ALA A 341 -10.99 3.52 12.08
N TYR A 342 -11.62 2.36 11.89
CA TYR A 342 -12.81 1.92 12.61
C TYR A 342 -12.41 0.81 13.56
N VAL A 343 -12.35 1.12 14.86
CA VAL A 343 -11.93 0.15 15.89
C VAL A 343 -13.16 -0.48 16.53
N SER A 344 -13.34 -1.78 16.34
CA SER A 344 -14.44 -2.50 16.98
C SER A 344 -14.31 -2.41 18.50
N GLN A 345 -15.41 -2.08 19.18
CA GLN A 345 -15.44 -2.03 20.66
C GLN A 345 -15.41 -3.42 21.30
N VAL A 346 -15.65 -4.47 20.52
CA VAL A 346 -15.56 -5.87 20.93
C VAL A 346 -14.69 -6.65 19.95
N THR A 347 -13.97 -7.67 20.43
CA THR A 347 -13.17 -8.52 19.56
C THR A 347 -14.05 -9.36 18.64
N GLN A 348 -13.79 -9.31 17.34
CA GLN A 348 -14.42 -10.11 16.31
C GLN A 348 -13.40 -11.08 15.74
N LYS A 349 -13.51 -12.37 16.07
CA LYS A 349 -12.57 -13.40 15.59
C LYS A 349 -12.94 -13.94 14.21
N SER A 350 -14.20 -13.80 13.80
CA SER A 350 -14.69 -14.23 12.49
C SER A 350 -16.02 -13.57 12.17
N GLY A 351 -16.40 -13.56 10.90
CA GLY A 351 -17.70 -13.07 10.47
C GLY A 351 -17.72 -12.65 9.01
N THR A 352 -18.68 -11.79 8.67
CA THR A 352 -18.76 -11.11 7.37
C THR A 352 -18.72 -9.61 7.61
N MET A 353 -17.61 -8.98 7.26
CA MET A 353 -17.39 -7.55 7.42
C MET A 353 -18.17 -6.78 6.33
N PRO A 354 -19.10 -5.87 6.68
CA PRO A 354 -19.90 -5.13 5.71
C PRO A 354 -19.11 -3.93 5.13
N LEU A 355 -18.07 -4.21 4.36
CA LEU A 355 -17.13 -3.22 3.81
C LEU A 355 -17.83 -2.01 3.15
N ALA A 356 -18.92 -2.24 2.41
CA ALA A 356 -19.70 -1.16 1.78
C ALA A 356 -20.20 -0.09 2.76
N SER A 357 -20.53 -0.47 4.01
CA SER A 357 -20.97 0.49 5.03
C SER A 357 -19.85 1.44 5.46
N PHE A 358 -18.63 0.93 5.60
CA PHE A 358 -17.45 1.73 5.95
C PHE A 358 -17.05 2.66 4.81
N PHE A 359 -17.03 2.15 3.59
CA PHE A 359 -16.78 2.96 2.39
C PHE A 359 -17.82 4.08 2.23
N SER A 360 -19.10 3.77 2.43
CA SER A 360 -20.16 4.77 2.36
C SER A 360 -20.02 5.85 3.45
N ASP A 361 -19.64 5.48 4.68
CA ASP A 361 -19.40 6.46 5.74
C ASP A 361 -18.24 7.41 5.39
N MET A 362 -17.12 6.88 4.88
CA MET A 362 -15.99 7.72 4.42
C MET A 362 -16.40 8.69 3.31
N VAL A 363 -17.17 8.23 2.33
CA VAL A 363 -17.69 9.08 1.25
C VAL A 363 -18.62 10.16 1.80
N ASN A 364 -19.57 9.79 2.67
CA ASN A 364 -20.53 10.72 3.25
C ASN A 364 -19.87 11.79 4.12
N ARG A 365 -18.74 11.46 4.76
CA ARG A 365 -17.93 12.41 5.55
C ARG A 365 -16.97 13.25 4.71
N GLY A 366 -16.88 12.98 3.41
CA GLY A 366 -15.98 13.67 2.49
C GLY A 366 -14.51 13.25 2.60
N TRP A 367 -14.23 12.11 3.24
CA TRP A 367 -12.87 11.58 3.44
C TRP A 367 -12.39 10.73 2.27
N ALA A 368 -13.30 10.28 1.41
CA ALA A 368 -12.98 9.57 0.17
C ALA A 368 -13.49 10.38 -1.05
N PRO A 369 -12.84 11.52 -1.38
CA PRO A 369 -13.29 12.40 -2.48
C PRO A 369 -13.24 11.70 -3.84
N LYS A 370 -12.32 10.74 -4.01
CA LYS A 370 -12.38 9.73 -5.07
C LYS A 370 -12.78 8.39 -4.45
N ALA A 371 -13.97 7.92 -4.78
CA ALA A 371 -14.54 6.69 -4.25
C ALA A 371 -14.10 5.46 -5.03
N THR A 372 -12.78 5.25 -5.13
CA THR A 372 -12.18 4.05 -5.73
C THR A 372 -11.25 3.35 -4.74
N THR A 373 -10.84 2.11 -5.04
CA THR A 373 -9.85 1.36 -4.25
C THR A 373 -8.86 0.64 -5.15
N TRP A 374 -7.65 0.48 -4.63
CA TRP A 374 -6.54 -0.23 -5.24
C TRP A 374 -6.24 -1.56 -4.58
N GLN A 375 -6.68 -1.77 -3.34
CA GLN A 375 -6.36 -2.96 -2.58
C GLN A 375 -7.33 -3.11 -1.42
N VAL A 376 -7.69 -4.36 -1.12
CA VAL A 376 -8.40 -4.72 0.10
C VAL A 376 -7.71 -5.93 0.72
N ASP A 377 -7.31 -5.76 1.98
CA ASP A 377 -6.44 -6.64 2.73
C ASP A 377 -7.12 -7.12 4.02
N TYR A 378 -6.63 -8.23 4.56
CA TYR A 378 -6.87 -8.64 5.94
C TYR A 378 -5.62 -9.29 6.54
N GLY A 379 -5.21 -8.84 7.71
CA GLY A 379 -3.93 -9.25 8.29
C GLY A 379 -3.73 -8.86 9.76
N ILE A 380 -2.47 -8.87 10.18
CA ILE A 380 -2.04 -8.54 11.55
C ILE A 380 -0.96 -7.48 11.54
N GLU A 381 -1.20 -6.33 12.17
CA GLU A 381 -0.13 -5.39 12.50
C GLU A 381 0.48 -5.76 13.84
N VAL A 382 1.78 -6.04 13.86
CA VAL A 382 2.50 -6.39 15.09
C VAL A 382 3.49 -5.29 15.47
N VAL A 383 3.39 -4.81 16.71
CA VAL A 383 4.40 -3.96 17.36
C VAL A 383 5.33 -4.82 18.20
N SER A 384 4.78 -5.75 18.99
CA SER A 384 5.58 -6.63 19.84
C SER A 384 4.87 -7.93 20.15
N THR A 385 5.67 -8.98 20.41
CA THR A 385 5.23 -10.24 21.01
C THR A 385 5.93 -10.49 22.36
N GLY A 386 6.55 -9.46 22.93
CA GLY A 386 7.41 -9.58 24.11
C GLY A 386 8.68 -10.39 23.83
N ASN A 387 9.14 -10.39 22.57
CA ASN A 387 10.25 -11.21 22.08
C ASN A 387 10.06 -12.74 22.27
N ALA A 388 8.82 -13.19 22.45
CA ALA A 388 8.49 -14.61 22.50
C ALA A 388 7.84 -15.04 21.18
N LYS A 389 8.16 -16.25 20.70
CA LYS A 389 7.51 -16.78 19.49
C LYS A 389 6.01 -16.95 19.74
N LYS A 390 5.20 -16.34 18.87
CA LYS A 390 3.73 -16.39 18.87
C LYS A 390 3.22 -16.73 17.48
N ARG A 391 2.06 -17.38 17.40
CA ARG A 391 1.42 -17.78 16.15
C ARG A 391 0.06 -17.11 16.01
N PHE A 392 -0.20 -16.60 14.81
CA PHE A 392 -1.47 -16.04 14.40
C PHE A 392 -1.96 -16.84 13.20
N ASP A 393 -3.19 -17.34 13.26
CA ASP A 393 -3.78 -18.17 12.21
C ASP A 393 -4.93 -17.41 11.54
N PHE A 394 -4.98 -17.46 10.21
CA PHE A 394 -6.01 -16.86 9.37
C PHE A 394 -6.68 -17.97 8.57
N THR A 395 -7.95 -18.22 8.86
CA THR A 395 -8.66 -19.45 8.45
C THR A 395 -9.87 -19.21 7.58
N ASP A 396 -10.18 -17.95 7.30
CA ASP A 396 -11.13 -17.56 6.26
C ASP A 396 -10.79 -16.14 5.76
N PHE A 397 -10.93 -15.93 4.47
CA PHE A 397 -10.90 -14.62 3.83
C PHE A 397 -11.52 -14.75 2.45
N SER A 398 -12.52 -13.93 2.11
CA SER A 398 -13.01 -13.84 0.74
C SER A 398 -13.81 -12.55 0.56
N ILE A 399 -13.45 -11.76 -0.44
CA ILE A 399 -14.17 -10.54 -0.81
C ILE A 399 -15.39 -10.91 -1.67
N GLN A 400 -16.53 -10.30 -1.36
CA GLN A 400 -17.76 -10.36 -2.14
C GLN A 400 -17.93 -9.06 -2.92
N GLU A 401 -18.05 -9.20 -4.24
CA GLU A 401 -18.25 -8.12 -5.21
C GLU A 401 -19.66 -8.23 -5.81
N ASN A 402 -20.17 -7.15 -6.40
CA ASN A 402 -21.46 -7.15 -7.10
C ASN A 402 -21.36 -7.44 -8.61
#